data_AF-A0A969W019-F1
#
_entry.id   AF-A0A969W019-F1
#
_cell.length_a   1.000
_cell.length_b   1.000
_cell.length_c   1.000
_cell.angle_alpha   90.00
_cell.angle_beta   90.00
_cell.angle_gamma   90.00
#
_symmetry.space_group_name_H-M   'P 1'
#
loop_
_entity.id
_entity.type
_entity.pdbx_description
1 polymer ?
#
loop_
_entity_poly.entity_id
_entity_poly.type
_entity_poly.pdbx_seq_one_letter_code
_entity_poly.pdbx_strand_id
1 'polypeptide(L)'
;MNASELGDTVDRLRQFLENQATEEYLPDAQKVYDLLIRPLEPDLEALKATTLVFINDRELRKLPMAALHDGKQFAIQKYAIATTPSLELTALTAPTSSSDRSNMQALILGLTKPSPPFAALPNVAMETTQVQNILGGTTFLDEAFTLERVTQNLRQHNYQILHIATHGKFGANPESTFLVGGGNTRISITDLDRLFSNRKDRQAIELLTLSACQTAAGDNRSTLGMAGVAVRAGARSAVATLWFINDAGTVPLIQEFYRQLRHTHISKAEALRKAQIKLIADKDYNHPAIWSPFILIGSWL
;
A
#
# COMPACT_ATOMS: atom_id res chain seq x y z
N MET A 1 -11.87 16.06 22.63
CA MET A 1 -12.56 15.03 21.83
C MET A 1 -12.54 13.73 22.61
N ASN A 2 -13.69 13.08 22.80
CA ASN A 2 -13.74 11.75 23.41
C ASN A 2 -13.62 10.63 22.34
N ALA A 3 -13.50 9.37 22.75
CA ALA A 3 -13.26 8.26 21.81
C ALA A 3 -14.39 8.05 20.79
N SER A 4 -15.66 8.29 21.18
CA SER A 4 -16.80 8.19 20.26
C SER A 4 -16.75 9.27 19.20
N GLU A 5 -16.52 10.52 19.64
CA GLU A 5 -16.44 11.68 18.74
C GLU A 5 -15.27 11.55 17.75
N LEU A 6 -14.16 10.93 18.18
CA LEU A 6 -13.04 10.61 17.30
C LEU A 6 -13.44 9.58 16.24
N GLY A 7 -14.14 8.51 16.64
CA GLY A 7 -14.67 7.51 15.71
C GLY A 7 -15.57 8.12 14.65
N ASP A 8 -16.53 8.94 15.05
CA ASP A 8 -17.45 9.63 14.11
C ASP A 8 -16.71 10.58 13.17
N THR A 9 -15.70 11.29 13.68
CA THR A 9 -14.85 12.19 12.88
C THR A 9 -14.01 11.40 11.86
N VAL A 10 -13.46 10.26 12.28
CA VAL A 10 -12.67 9.36 11.42
C VAL A 10 -13.52 8.77 10.30
N ASP A 11 -14.71 8.27 10.62
CA ASP A 11 -15.60 7.66 9.63
C ASP A 11 -16.10 8.69 8.62
N ARG A 12 -16.47 9.89 9.08
CA ARG A 12 -16.85 11.00 8.19
C ARG A 12 -15.69 11.47 7.31
N LEU A 13 -14.48 11.60 7.88
CA LEU A 13 -13.28 11.94 7.13
C LEU A 13 -13.03 10.92 6.01
N ARG A 14 -13.09 9.62 6.32
CA ARG A 14 -12.93 8.57 5.31
C ARG A 14 -13.96 8.72 4.19
N GLN A 15 -15.23 8.87 4.54
CA GLN A 15 -16.31 8.99 3.56
C GLN A 15 -16.09 10.19 2.61
N PHE A 16 -15.67 11.34 3.15
CA PHE A 16 -15.40 12.52 2.34
C PHE A 16 -14.12 12.39 1.50
N LEU A 17 -13.09 11.71 2.00
CA LEU A 17 -11.88 11.44 1.22
C LEU A 17 -12.15 10.53 0.02
N GLU A 18 -13.12 9.61 0.11
CA GLU A 18 -13.52 8.75 -1.02
C GLU A 18 -14.32 9.53 -2.10
N ASN A 19 -14.87 10.69 -1.76
CA ASN A 19 -15.63 11.53 -2.68
C ASN A 19 -14.71 12.53 -3.41
N GLN A 20 -14.39 12.24 -4.68
CA GLN A 20 -13.55 13.10 -5.52
C GLN A 20 -14.15 14.47 -5.87
N ALA A 21 -15.46 14.67 -5.65
CA ALA A 21 -16.16 15.87 -6.11
C ALA A 21 -16.12 17.03 -5.11
N THR A 22 -15.63 16.83 -3.88
CA THR A 22 -15.72 17.83 -2.80
C THR A 22 -14.48 17.87 -1.91
N GLU A 23 -14.22 19.03 -1.31
CA GLU A 23 -13.18 19.19 -0.29
C GLU A 23 -13.74 19.12 1.14
N GLU A 24 -14.91 18.50 1.33
CA GLU A 24 -15.58 18.40 2.63
C GLU A 24 -14.78 17.60 3.67
N TYR A 25 -13.73 16.88 3.23
CA TYR A 25 -12.79 16.21 4.11
C TYR A 25 -11.93 17.19 4.93
N LEU A 26 -11.73 18.43 4.48
CA LEU A 26 -10.74 19.34 5.05
C LEU A 26 -10.96 19.66 6.55
N PRO A 27 -12.18 20.00 7.01
CA PRO A 27 -12.40 20.30 8.43
C PRO A 27 -12.06 19.11 9.35
N ASP A 28 -12.43 17.90 8.95
CA ASP A 28 -12.14 16.70 9.75
C ASP A 28 -10.66 16.29 9.66
N ALA A 29 -10.04 16.46 8.49
CA ALA A 29 -8.60 16.24 8.31
C ALA A 29 -7.79 17.17 9.22
N GLN A 30 -8.20 18.43 9.36
CA GLN A 30 -7.61 19.41 10.28
C GLN A 30 -7.88 19.06 11.73
N LYS A 31 -9.13 18.71 12.07
CA LYS A 31 -9.50 18.34 13.44
C LYS A 31 -8.67 17.14 13.96
N VAL A 32 -8.44 16.15 13.10
CA VAL A 32 -7.62 14.97 13.43
C VAL A 32 -6.12 15.32 13.45
N TYR A 33 -5.64 16.17 12.54
CA TYR A 33 -4.26 16.67 12.58
C TYR A 33 -3.96 17.40 13.89
N ASP A 34 -4.88 18.27 14.32
CA ASP A 34 -4.78 19.08 15.54
C ASP A 34 -4.75 18.23 16.80
N LEU A 35 -5.41 17.08 16.76
CA LEU A 35 -5.44 16.14 17.87
C LEU A 35 -4.17 15.28 17.92
N LEU A 36 -3.67 14.82 16.77
CA LEU A 36 -2.65 13.76 16.72
C LEU A 36 -1.24 14.28 16.44
N ILE A 37 -1.07 15.22 15.52
CA ILE A 37 0.24 15.65 15.01
C ILE A 37 0.62 17.01 15.57
N ARG A 38 -0.31 17.99 15.57
CA ARG A 38 -0.03 19.37 16.02
C ARG A 38 0.63 19.46 17.40
N PRO A 39 0.20 18.70 18.43
CA PRO A 39 0.82 18.78 19.76
C PRO A 39 2.28 18.31 19.79
N LEU A 40 2.70 17.52 18.79
CA LEU A 40 4.04 16.93 18.68
C LEU A 40 4.97 17.74 17.77
N GLU A 41 4.47 18.75 17.05
CA GLU A 41 5.28 19.52 16.09
C GLU A 41 6.57 20.09 16.68
N PRO A 42 6.59 20.69 17.90
CA PRO A 42 7.83 21.20 18.48
C PRO A 42 8.89 20.10 18.68
N ASP A 43 8.47 18.91 19.10
CA ASP A 43 9.37 17.77 19.31
C ASP A 43 9.86 17.20 17.98
N LEU A 44 8.96 17.09 16.99
CA LEU A 44 9.29 16.62 15.64
C LEU A 44 10.30 17.56 14.94
N GLU A 45 10.16 18.86 15.11
CA GLU A 45 11.09 19.87 14.61
C GLU A 45 12.45 19.77 15.30
N ALA A 46 12.48 19.65 16.63
CA ALA A 46 13.71 19.48 17.41
C ALA A 46 14.48 18.20 17.00
N LEU A 47 13.76 17.12 16.71
CA LEU A 47 14.31 15.85 16.24
C LEU A 47 14.68 15.86 14.75
N LYS A 48 14.31 16.91 14.00
CA LYS A 48 14.40 16.95 12.53
C LYS A 48 13.77 15.72 11.89
N ALA A 49 12.62 15.30 12.42
CA ALA A 49 11.94 14.10 11.98
C ALA A 49 11.53 14.22 10.51
N THR A 50 11.98 13.28 9.68
CA THR A 50 11.61 13.21 8.26
C THR A 50 10.53 12.16 8.00
N THR A 51 10.31 11.24 8.94
CA THR A 51 9.41 10.10 8.81
C THR A 51 8.58 9.94 10.06
N LEU A 52 7.26 9.82 9.90
CA LEU A 52 6.32 9.45 10.97
C LEU A 52 5.83 8.02 10.75
N VAL A 53 5.97 7.20 11.79
CA VAL A 53 5.51 5.80 11.78
C VAL A 53 4.36 5.66 12.77
N PHE A 54 3.21 5.23 12.26
CA PHE A 54 1.99 5.11 13.04
C PHE A 54 1.72 3.67 13.45
N ILE A 55 1.39 3.45 14.72
CA ILE A 55 0.82 2.21 15.22
C ILE A 55 -0.65 2.50 15.50
N ASN A 56 -1.48 2.31 14.48
CA ASN A 56 -2.89 2.70 14.56
C ASN A 56 -3.70 1.66 15.33
N ASP A 57 -4.57 2.14 16.22
CA ASP A 57 -5.57 1.32 16.89
C ASP A 57 -7.00 1.65 16.43
N ARG A 58 -7.88 0.65 16.48
CA ARG A 58 -9.31 0.71 16.17
C ARG A 58 -9.61 1.53 14.91
N GLU A 59 -10.33 2.63 15.07
CA GLU A 59 -10.85 3.46 13.99
C GLU A 59 -9.74 4.13 13.18
N LEU A 60 -8.62 4.49 13.82
CA LEU A 60 -7.50 5.17 13.14
C LEU A 60 -6.86 4.34 12.03
N ARG A 61 -7.08 3.02 12.01
CA ARG A 61 -6.56 2.15 10.96
C ARG A 61 -7.22 2.37 9.59
N LYS A 62 -8.39 3.01 9.57
CA LYS A 62 -9.10 3.39 8.36
C LYS A 62 -8.57 4.67 7.73
N LEU A 63 -7.78 5.44 8.49
CA LEU A 63 -7.36 6.77 8.06
C LEU A 63 -6.06 6.72 7.26
N PRO A 64 -6.03 7.37 6.09
CA PRO A 64 -4.76 7.72 5.47
C PRO A 64 -4.14 8.87 6.25
N MET A 65 -3.20 8.57 7.15
CA MET A 65 -2.48 9.61 7.92
C MET A 65 -1.81 10.64 7.00
N ALA A 66 -1.50 10.24 5.76
CA ALA A 66 -0.99 11.10 4.69
C ALA A 66 -1.91 12.28 4.35
N ALA A 67 -3.24 12.12 4.46
CA ALA A 67 -4.23 13.14 4.12
C ALA A 67 -4.64 14.05 5.29
N LEU A 68 -4.08 13.86 6.49
CA LEU A 68 -4.27 14.83 7.57
C LEU A 68 -3.69 16.18 7.14
N HIS A 69 -4.33 17.28 7.56
CA HIS A 69 -4.04 18.61 7.01
C HIS A 69 -3.76 19.62 8.11
N ASP A 70 -2.66 20.37 8.03
CA ASP A 70 -2.27 21.31 9.10
C ASP A 70 -2.93 22.70 8.99
N GLY A 71 -3.78 22.87 7.98
CA GLY A 71 -4.41 24.14 7.58
C GLY A 71 -3.70 24.82 6.41
N LYS A 72 -2.51 24.34 6.01
CA LYS A 72 -1.73 24.85 4.87
C LYS A 72 -1.37 23.74 3.86
N GLN A 73 -1.04 22.55 4.34
CA GLN A 73 -0.60 21.43 3.53
C GLN A 73 -0.93 20.09 4.18
N PHE A 74 -0.88 19.03 3.38
CA PHE A 74 -1.05 17.66 3.86
C PHE A 74 0.16 17.17 4.67
N ALA A 75 -0.06 16.29 5.64
CA ALA A 75 0.98 15.70 6.47
C ALA A 75 2.06 15.01 5.62
N ILE A 76 1.69 14.38 4.51
CA ILE A 76 2.64 13.75 3.58
C ILE A 76 3.60 14.75 2.91
N GLN A 77 3.20 16.02 2.79
CA GLN A 77 4.08 17.07 2.28
C GLN A 77 5.16 17.45 3.30
N LYS A 78 4.95 17.18 4.59
CA LYS A 78 5.92 17.43 5.68
C LYS A 78 6.78 16.21 5.97
N TYR A 79 6.18 15.03 6.03
CA TYR A 79 6.83 13.81 6.49
C TYR A 79 6.58 12.63 5.54
N ALA A 80 7.55 11.74 5.41
CA ALA A 80 7.27 10.40 4.92
C ALA A 80 6.42 9.66 5.95
N ILE A 81 5.42 8.88 5.51
CA ILE A 81 4.47 8.25 6.41
C ILE A 81 4.45 6.75 6.17
N ALA A 82 4.51 5.99 7.26
CA ALA A 82 4.35 4.54 7.27
C ALA A 82 3.47 4.10 8.44
N THR A 83 2.89 2.91 8.31
CA THR A 83 2.10 2.27 9.36
C THR A 83 2.76 0.95 9.73
N THR A 84 2.73 0.58 11.00
CA THR A 84 3.14 -0.76 11.43
C THR A 84 2.14 -1.35 12.41
N PRO A 85 1.82 -2.66 12.31
CA PRO A 85 0.99 -3.34 13.29
C PRO A 85 1.66 -3.43 14.68
N SER A 86 3.00 -3.52 14.74
CA SER A 86 3.77 -3.61 15.98
C SER A 86 5.26 -3.39 15.67
N LEU A 87 5.98 -2.72 16.57
CA LEU A 87 7.44 -2.57 16.48
C LEU A 87 8.17 -3.92 16.63
N GLU A 88 7.63 -4.83 17.44
CA GLU A 88 8.21 -6.18 17.62
C GLU A 88 8.12 -7.02 16.36
N LEU A 89 7.07 -6.79 15.56
CA LEU A 89 6.82 -7.52 14.30
C LEU A 89 7.42 -6.81 13.09
N THR A 90 8.12 -5.69 13.29
CA THR A 90 8.73 -4.92 12.21
C THR A 90 10.23 -5.10 12.20
N ALA A 91 10.77 -5.48 11.05
CA ALA A 91 12.21 -5.39 10.84
C ALA A 91 12.64 -3.91 10.87
N LEU A 92 13.22 -3.50 12.01
CA LEU A 92 13.75 -2.15 12.26
C LEU A 92 15.16 -1.95 11.70
N THR A 93 15.79 -3.01 11.21
CA THR A 93 17.09 -2.96 10.57
C THR A 93 16.93 -2.78 9.06
N ALA A 94 17.74 -1.89 8.48
CA ALA A 94 17.87 -1.84 7.03
C ALA A 94 18.28 -3.23 6.52
N PRO A 95 17.77 -3.70 5.36
CA PRO A 95 18.15 -5.00 4.82
C PRO A 95 19.67 -5.13 4.80
N THR A 96 20.19 -6.23 5.35
CA THR A 96 21.63 -6.54 5.37
C THR A 96 22.24 -6.64 3.97
N SER A 97 21.40 -6.73 2.94
CA SER A 97 21.74 -6.56 1.52
C SER A 97 21.35 -5.16 1.02
N SER A 98 21.96 -4.12 1.60
CA SER A 98 21.95 -2.76 1.05
C SER A 98 22.76 -2.63 -0.26
N SER A 99 23.37 -3.71 -0.75
CA SER A 99 24.41 -3.63 -1.78
C SER A 99 23.95 -3.71 -3.23
N ASP A 100 22.66 -3.95 -3.55
CA ASP A 100 22.27 -3.90 -4.97
C ASP A 100 20.76 -3.70 -5.23
N ARG A 101 20.18 -2.59 -4.75
CA ARG A 101 18.83 -2.17 -5.20
C ARG A 101 18.78 -1.95 -6.72
N SER A 102 19.91 -1.78 -7.39
CA SER A 102 20.04 -1.69 -8.85
C SER A 102 19.67 -2.98 -9.58
N ASN A 103 19.73 -4.14 -8.90
CA ASN A 103 19.37 -5.44 -9.45
C ASN A 103 18.05 -5.99 -8.89
N MET A 104 17.21 -5.13 -8.27
CA MET A 104 15.90 -5.58 -7.80
C MET A 104 15.01 -5.99 -8.97
N GLN A 105 14.58 -7.25 -8.96
CA GLN A 105 13.63 -7.78 -9.92
C GLN A 105 12.28 -8.03 -9.25
N ALA A 106 11.21 -7.84 -10.02
CA ALA A 106 9.86 -8.11 -9.58
C ALA A 106 9.28 -9.35 -10.26
N LEU A 107 8.50 -10.13 -9.50
CA LEU A 107 7.45 -10.95 -10.08
C LEU A 107 6.20 -10.07 -10.15
N ILE A 108 5.64 -9.92 -11.34
CA ILE A 108 4.57 -8.97 -11.64
C ILE A 108 3.34 -9.77 -12.09
N LEU A 109 2.23 -9.59 -11.38
CA LEU A 109 1.00 -10.35 -11.57
C LEU A 109 -0.14 -9.39 -11.88
N GLY A 110 -0.90 -9.67 -12.94
CA GLY A 110 -1.96 -8.78 -13.41
C GLY A 110 -3.19 -9.52 -13.89
N LEU A 111 -4.37 -9.01 -13.56
CA LEU A 111 -5.64 -9.44 -14.17
C LEU A 111 -6.26 -8.27 -14.93
N THR A 112 -6.29 -8.36 -16.26
CA THR A 112 -6.85 -7.32 -17.15
C THR A 112 -8.28 -7.66 -17.55
N LYS A 113 -8.54 -8.95 -17.73
CA LYS A 113 -9.85 -9.49 -18.14
C LYS A 113 -10.84 -9.51 -16.98
N PRO A 114 -12.15 -9.43 -17.28
CA PRO A 114 -13.17 -9.61 -16.25
C PRO A 114 -13.12 -11.05 -15.68
N SER A 115 -13.41 -11.17 -14.39
CA SER A 115 -13.53 -12.44 -13.69
C SER A 115 -14.78 -12.35 -12.81
N PRO A 116 -15.98 -12.72 -13.30
CA PRO A 116 -17.24 -12.49 -12.59
C PRO A 116 -17.20 -12.89 -11.11
N PRO A 117 -17.68 -12.04 -10.18
CA PRO A 117 -18.43 -10.79 -10.40
C PRO A 117 -17.56 -9.54 -10.65
N PHE A 118 -16.23 -9.71 -10.80
CA PHE A 118 -15.30 -8.60 -10.92
C PHE A 118 -15.18 -8.10 -12.37
N ALA A 119 -15.29 -6.78 -12.55
CA ALA A 119 -15.17 -6.12 -13.84
C ALA A 119 -13.72 -6.15 -14.36
N ALA A 120 -13.54 -5.86 -15.65
CA ALA A 120 -12.21 -5.72 -16.24
C ALA A 120 -11.45 -4.53 -15.61
N LEU A 121 -10.13 -4.64 -15.52
CA LEU A 121 -9.24 -3.58 -15.03
C LEU A 121 -8.34 -3.11 -16.18
N PRO A 122 -8.78 -2.14 -17.00
CA PRO A 122 -8.09 -1.79 -18.24
C PRO A 122 -6.69 -1.22 -18.02
N ASN A 123 -6.44 -0.59 -16.87
CA ASN A 123 -5.16 0.05 -16.57
C ASN A 123 -4.09 -0.93 -16.04
N VAL A 124 -4.45 -2.17 -15.69
CA VAL A 124 -3.51 -3.17 -15.16
C VAL A 124 -2.43 -3.53 -16.17
N ALA A 125 -2.78 -3.60 -17.46
CA ALA A 125 -1.80 -3.86 -18.52
C ALA A 125 -0.73 -2.75 -18.58
N MET A 126 -1.16 -1.50 -18.46
CA MET A 126 -0.25 -0.34 -18.45
C MET A 126 0.60 -0.32 -17.19
N GLU A 127 -0.02 -0.50 -16.02
CA GLU A 127 0.68 -0.54 -14.73
C GLU A 127 1.77 -1.62 -14.72
N THR A 128 1.42 -2.87 -15.02
CA THR A 128 2.36 -4.01 -15.01
C THR A 128 3.50 -3.82 -16.00
N THR A 129 3.23 -3.27 -17.19
CA THR A 129 4.26 -2.92 -18.18
C THR A 129 5.22 -1.86 -17.64
N GLN A 130 4.72 -0.80 -16.99
CA GLN A 130 5.58 0.23 -16.40
C GLN A 130 6.45 -0.33 -15.27
N VAL A 131 5.88 -1.17 -14.41
CA VAL A 131 6.63 -1.85 -13.34
C VAL A 131 7.74 -2.73 -13.93
N GLN A 132 7.43 -3.50 -14.97
CA GLN A 132 8.42 -4.35 -15.65
C GLN A 132 9.52 -3.52 -16.32
N ASN A 133 9.20 -2.38 -16.92
CA ASN A 133 10.19 -1.49 -17.52
C ASN A 133 11.13 -0.88 -16.47
N ILE A 134 10.64 -0.63 -15.26
CA ILE A 134 11.44 -0.04 -14.18
C ILE A 134 12.30 -1.10 -13.48
N LEU A 135 11.73 -2.25 -13.12
CA LEU A 135 12.38 -3.26 -12.27
C LEU A 135 12.90 -4.48 -13.03
N GLY A 136 12.45 -4.69 -14.28
CA GLY A 136 12.63 -5.96 -14.96
C GLY A 136 11.86 -7.09 -14.29
N GLY A 137 12.31 -8.32 -14.51
CA GLY A 137 11.69 -9.53 -13.98
C GLY A 137 10.60 -10.12 -14.87
N THR A 138 9.72 -10.91 -14.27
CA THR A 138 8.74 -11.74 -14.99
C THR A 138 7.33 -11.24 -14.76
N THR A 139 6.53 -11.19 -15.83
CA THR A 139 5.11 -10.80 -15.77
C THR A 139 4.21 -11.99 -16.10
N PHE A 140 3.19 -12.24 -15.28
CA PHE A 140 2.09 -13.14 -15.57
C PHE A 140 0.78 -12.35 -15.61
N LEU A 141 0.15 -12.34 -16.79
CA LEU A 141 -1.16 -11.71 -16.99
C LEU A 141 -2.25 -12.77 -17.20
N ASP A 142 -3.45 -12.44 -16.76
CA ASP A 142 -4.68 -13.20 -17.01
C ASP A 142 -4.48 -14.70 -16.75
N GLU A 143 -4.70 -15.58 -17.72
CA GLU A 143 -4.61 -17.05 -17.56
C GLU A 143 -3.22 -17.56 -17.12
N ALA A 144 -2.17 -16.75 -17.23
CA ALA A 144 -0.85 -17.07 -16.67
C ALA A 144 -0.73 -16.74 -15.18
N PHE A 145 -1.58 -15.84 -14.65
CA PHE A 145 -1.61 -15.47 -13.24
C PHE A 145 -2.37 -16.52 -12.41
N THR A 146 -1.72 -17.64 -12.14
CA THR A 146 -2.25 -18.72 -11.28
C THR A 146 -1.31 -19.01 -10.11
N LEU A 147 -1.86 -19.51 -9.00
CA LEU A 147 -1.07 -19.90 -7.83
C LEU A 147 0.03 -20.89 -8.18
N GLU A 148 -0.27 -21.87 -9.04
CA GLU A 148 0.69 -22.89 -9.47
C GLU A 148 1.89 -22.27 -10.18
N ARG A 149 1.65 -21.41 -11.19
CA ARG A 149 2.72 -20.75 -11.95
C ARG A 149 3.55 -19.82 -11.08
N VAL A 150 2.88 -19.07 -10.20
CA VAL A 150 3.55 -18.21 -9.21
C VAL A 150 4.46 -19.04 -8.31
N THR A 151 3.95 -20.14 -7.76
CA THR A 151 4.69 -21.04 -6.87
C THR A 151 5.91 -21.64 -7.58
N GLN A 152 5.74 -22.15 -8.81
CA GLN A 152 6.82 -22.73 -9.60
C GLN A 152 7.90 -21.68 -9.93
N ASN A 153 7.49 -20.47 -10.31
CA ASN A 153 8.43 -19.40 -10.67
C ASN A 153 9.24 -18.91 -9.46
N LEU A 154 8.58 -18.75 -8.30
CA LEU A 154 9.24 -18.36 -7.04
C LEU A 154 10.21 -19.43 -6.48
N ARG A 155 10.08 -20.70 -6.90
CA ARG A 155 11.05 -21.77 -6.56
C ARG A 155 12.33 -21.69 -7.39
N GLN A 156 12.23 -21.19 -8.62
CA GLN A 156 13.34 -21.13 -9.57
C GLN A 156 14.07 -19.78 -9.55
N HIS A 157 13.37 -18.71 -9.16
CA HIS A 157 13.87 -17.34 -9.22
C HIS A 157 13.73 -16.66 -7.87
N ASN A 158 14.70 -15.81 -7.55
CA ASN A 158 14.65 -14.96 -6.38
C ASN A 158 14.16 -13.56 -6.76
N TYR A 159 13.02 -13.15 -6.21
CA TYR A 159 12.48 -11.81 -6.38
C TYR A 159 12.38 -11.15 -5.02
N GLN A 160 12.82 -9.90 -4.93
CA GLN A 160 12.64 -9.08 -3.74
C GLN A 160 11.27 -8.40 -3.73
N ILE A 161 10.69 -8.21 -4.92
CA ILE A 161 9.41 -7.52 -5.08
C ILE A 161 8.39 -8.47 -5.68
N LEU A 162 7.21 -8.51 -5.07
CA LEU A 162 6.01 -9.10 -5.68
C LEU A 162 5.02 -7.96 -5.93
N HIS A 163 4.69 -7.70 -7.18
CA HIS A 163 3.71 -6.71 -7.56
C HIS A 163 2.45 -7.40 -8.07
N ILE A 164 1.29 -7.09 -7.50
CA ILE A 164 0.02 -7.72 -7.84
C ILE A 164 -1.02 -6.64 -8.12
N ALA A 165 -1.48 -6.57 -9.36
CA ALA A 165 -2.50 -5.65 -9.84
C ALA A 165 -3.76 -6.42 -10.28
N THR A 166 -4.77 -6.51 -9.41
CA THR A 166 -5.94 -7.38 -9.64
C THR A 166 -7.13 -6.96 -8.76
N HIS A 167 -8.20 -7.74 -8.69
CA HIS A 167 -9.22 -7.60 -7.66
C HIS A 167 -8.81 -8.32 -6.37
N GLY A 168 -9.11 -7.70 -5.23
CA GLY A 168 -9.06 -8.34 -3.93
C GLY A 168 -10.46 -8.41 -3.33
N LYS A 169 -10.71 -9.42 -2.52
CA LYS A 169 -11.81 -9.41 -1.58
C LYS A 169 -11.26 -9.60 -0.19
N PHE A 170 -11.63 -8.72 0.71
CA PHE A 170 -11.37 -8.88 2.13
C PHE A 170 -12.66 -9.29 2.83
N GLY A 171 -12.64 -10.46 3.48
CA GLY A 171 -13.81 -11.00 4.17
C GLY A 171 -13.61 -11.10 5.68
N ALA A 172 -14.67 -11.38 6.42
CA ALA A 172 -14.63 -11.43 7.89
C ALA A 172 -13.69 -12.51 8.47
N ASN A 173 -13.23 -13.45 7.65
CA ASN A 173 -12.31 -14.51 8.03
C ASN A 173 -11.23 -14.73 6.95
N PRO A 174 -10.12 -15.42 7.25
CA PRO A 174 -9.04 -15.68 6.28
C PRO A 174 -9.50 -16.38 5.00
N GLU A 175 -10.46 -17.30 5.10
CA GLU A 175 -10.98 -18.07 3.96
C GLU A 175 -11.79 -17.23 2.96
N SER A 176 -12.39 -16.14 3.45
CA SER A 176 -13.11 -15.16 2.63
C SER A 176 -12.23 -13.99 2.16
N THR A 177 -10.93 -14.06 2.44
CA THR A 177 -9.92 -13.08 2.01
C THR A 177 -9.04 -13.66 0.90
N PHE A 178 -9.14 -13.11 -0.30
CA PHE A 178 -8.43 -13.61 -1.48
C PHE A 178 -8.14 -12.55 -2.54
N LEU A 179 -7.12 -12.81 -3.35
CA LEU A 179 -6.85 -12.16 -4.63
C LEU A 179 -7.47 -12.96 -5.76
N VAL A 180 -7.90 -12.26 -6.81
CA VAL A 180 -8.43 -12.88 -8.03
C VAL A 180 -7.30 -13.13 -9.01
N GLY A 181 -7.18 -14.36 -9.50
CA GLY A 181 -6.22 -14.75 -10.53
C GLY A 181 -6.90 -15.00 -11.88
N GLY A 182 -6.10 -15.41 -12.85
CA GLY A 182 -6.57 -15.83 -14.17
C GLY A 182 -7.56 -16.98 -14.13
N GLY A 183 -8.46 -17.04 -15.11
CA GLY A 183 -9.39 -18.16 -15.25
C GLY A 183 -10.32 -18.34 -14.05
N ASN A 184 -10.69 -17.24 -13.37
CA ASN A 184 -11.50 -17.22 -12.15
C ASN A 184 -10.86 -17.95 -10.95
N THR A 185 -9.54 -18.14 -10.96
CA THR A 185 -8.83 -18.70 -9.81
C THR A 185 -8.80 -17.70 -8.65
N ARG A 186 -8.62 -18.21 -7.43
CA ARG A 186 -8.46 -17.40 -6.23
C ARG A 186 -7.16 -17.77 -5.54
N ILE A 187 -6.46 -16.77 -5.05
CA ILE A 187 -5.27 -16.94 -4.21
C ILE A 187 -5.66 -16.45 -2.83
N SER A 188 -5.85 -17.37 -1.90
CA SER A 188 -6.22 -17.03 -0.52
C SER A 188 -5.04 -16.41 0.22
N ILE A 189 -5.32 -15.77 1.34
CA ILE A 189 -4.26 -15.26 2.19
C ILE A 189 -3.40 -16.37 2.81
N THR A 190 -3.98 -17.55 3.05
CA THR A 190 -3.24 -18.73 3.49
C THR A 190 -2.29 -19.24 2.40
N ASP A 191 -2.65 -19.09 1.12
CA ASP A 191 -1.75 -19.42 0.03
C ASP A 191 -0.56 -18.46 -0.02
N LEU A 192 -0.78 -17.15 0.18
CA LEU A 192 0.30 -16.16 0.28
C LEU A 192 1.23 -16.43 1.48
N ASP A 193 0.66 -16.77 2.64
CA ASP A 193 1.44 -17.17 3.82
C ASP A 193 2.31 -18.39 3.53
N ARG A 194 1.76 -19.44 2.93
CA ARG A 194 2.55 -20.60 2.51
C ARG A 194 3.62 -20.26 1.48
N LEU A 195 3.35 -19.32 0.57
CA LEU A 195 4.33 -18.87 -0.42
C LEU A 195 5.52 -18.14 0.22
N PHE A 196 5.28 -17.33 1.24
CA PHE A 196 6.30 -16.48 1.87
C PHE A 196 7.01 -17.19 3.03
N SER A 197 6.29 -17.90 3.89
CA SER A 197 6.84 -18.62 5.05
C SER A 197 7.86 -19.71 4.66
N ASN A 198 7.79 -20.23 3.43
CA ASN A 198 8.76 -21.19 2.90
C ASN A 198 10.08 -20.56 2.41
N ARG A 199 10.20 -19.22 2.41
CA ARG A 199 11.39 -18.51 1.92
C ARG A 199 12.25 -18.05 3.09
N LYS A 200 13.53 -18.41 3.08
CA LYS A 200 14.53 -17.97 4.09
C LYS A 200 15.04 -16.56 3.79
N ASP A 201 15.69 -15.91 4.74
CA ASP A 201 16.13 -14.49 4.71
C ASP A 201 16.57 -13.93 3.34
N ARG A 202 17.44 -14.62 2.60
CA ARG A 202 17.95 -14.15 1.30
C ARG A 202 16.94 -14.24 0.15
N GLN A 203 15.82 -14.93 0.36
CA GLN A 203 14.71 -15.11 -0.58
C GLN A 203 13.41 -14.46 -0.09
N ALA A 204 13.46 -13.73 1.02
CA ALA A 204 12.31 -13.04 1.58
C ALA A 204 11.78 -12.01 0.57
N ILE A 205 10.45 -11.89 0.51
CA ILE A 205 9.82 -10.78 -0.19
C ILE A 205 10.03 -9.51 0.64
N GLU A 206 10.86 -8.60 0.13
CA GLU A 206 11.15 -7.31 0.77
C GLU A 206 9.96 -6.36 0.64
N LEU A 207 9.21 -6.47 -0.46
CA LEU A 207 8.07 -5.61 -0.73
C LEU A 207 6.99 -6.36 -1.52
N LEU A 208 5.80 -6.42 -0.95
CA LEU A 208 4.58 -6.77 -1.65
C LEU A 208 3.82 -5.50 -2.02
N THR A 209 3.51 -5.30 -3.29
CA THR A 209 2.62 -4.22 -3.72
C THR A 209 1.30 -4.81 -4.18
N LEU A 210 0.22 -4.43 -3.50
CA LEU A 210 -1.14 -4.84 -3.80
C LEU A 210 -1.88 -3.65 -4.39
N SER A 211 -1.80 -3.51 -5.72
CA SER A 211 -2.60 -2.57 -6.50
C SER A 211 -3.95 -3.23 -6.82
N ALA A 212 -4.71 -3.55 -5.78
CA ALA A 212 -5.95 -4.30 -5.93
C ALA A 212 -7.16 -3.65 -5.29
N CYS A 213 -8.32 -3.85 -5.93
CA CYS A 213 -9.59 -3.32 -5.47
C CYS A 213 -9.92 -3.92 -4.11
N GLN A 214 -10.24 -3.08 -3.11
CA GLN A 214 -10.56 -3.49 -1.73
C GLN A 214 -9.41 -4.15 -0.94
N THR A 215 -8.16 -3.80 -1.21
CA THR A 215 -7.02 -4.38 -0.47
C THR A 215 -6.98 -4.02 1.02
N ALA A 216 -7.52 -2.88 1.45
CA ALA A 216 -7.72 -2.55 2.85
C ALA A 216 -9.11 -1.98 3.21
N ALA A 217 -10.08 -2.11 2.30
CA ALA A 217 -11.49 -1.84 2.60
C ALA A 217 -12.09 -3.08 3.29
N GLY A 218 -12.06 -3.11 4.61
CA GLY A 218 -12.70 -4.14 5.42
C GLY A 218 -13.65 -3.55 6.46
N ASP A 219 -14.63 -4.36 6.87
CA ASP A 219 -15.41 -4.18 8.11
C ASP A 219 -14.43 -3.88 9.27
N ASN A 220 -14.84 -3.06 10.25
CA ASN A 220 -14.12 -2.71 11.48
C ASN A 220 -13.42 -3.90 12.17
N ARG A 221 -13.88 -5.12 11.89
CA ARG A 221 -13.31 -6.40 12.35
C ARG A 221 -11.97 -6.78 11.72
N SER A 222 -11.57 -6.16 10.62
CA SER A 222 -10.37 -6.51 9.86
C SER A 222 -9.41 -5.35 9.69
N THR A 223 -8.82 -5.04 10.82
CA THR A 223 -8.12 -3.82 11.15
C THR A 223 -6.90 -3.47 10.28
N LEU A 224 -6.39 -4.39 9.46
CA LEU A 224 -5.15 -4.18 8.70
C LEU A 224 -5.27 -4.47 7.20
N GLY A 225 -6.46 -4.85 6.72
CA GLY A 225 -6.66 -5.27 5.34
C GLY A 225 -5.76 -6.42 4.90
N MET A 226 -5.81 -6.75 3.61
CA MET A 226 -4.99 -7.79 2.97
C MET A 226 -3.49 -7.48 3.07
N ALA A 227 -3.12 -6.20 3.05
CA ALA A 227 -1.74 -5.77 3.09
C ALA A 227 -1.07 -6.02 4.44
N GLY A 228 -1.74 -5.71 5.55
CA GLY A 228 -1.21 -6.09 6.85
C GLY A 228 -1.33 -7.58 7.15
N VAL A 229 -2.27 -8.31 6.51
CA VAL A 229 -2.18 -9.78 6.56
C VAL A 229 -0.98 -10.29 5.78
N ALA A 230 -0.66 -9.69 4.63
CA ALA A 230 0.49 -10.11 3.84
C ALA A 230 1.83 -9.82 4.53
N VAL A 231 1.91 -8.74 5.32
CA VAL A 231 3.05 -8.50 6.21
C VAL A 231 3.13 -9.59 7.28
N ARG A 232 2.00 -9.95 7.93
CA ARG A 232 1.97 -11.08 8.87
C ARG A 232 2.34 -12.42 8.22
N ALA A 233 1.98 -12.60 6.96
CA ALA A 233 2.29 -13.77 6.16
C ALA A 233 3.78 -13.86 5.76
N GLY A 234 4.59 -12.82 6.01
CA GLY A 234 6.06 -12.89 5.87
C GLY A 234 6.68 -11.89 4.90
N ALA A 235 5.89 -11.03 4.24
CA ALA A 235 6.47 -9.89 3.52
C ALA A 235 7.01 -8.86 4.52
N ARG A 236 8.22 -8.34 4.31
CA ARG A 236 8.80 -7.33 5.24
C ARG A 236 8.05 -6.01 5.19
N SER A 237 7.55 -5.66 4.02
CA SER A 237 6.80 -4.44 3.76
C SER A 237 5.68 -4.72 2.76
N ALA A 238 4.58 -3.99 2.89
CA ALA A 238 3.52 -3.97 1.89
C ALA A 238 3.09 -2.55 1.53
N VAL A 239 2.83 -2.29 0.25
CA VAL A 239 2.09 -1.10 -0.23
C VAL A 239 0.73 -1.55 -0.73
N ALA A 240 -0.34 -0.88 -0.28
CA ALA A 240 -1.71 -1.21 -0.68
C ALA A 240 -2.65 -0.03 -0.49
N THR A 241 -3.90 -0.18 -0.95
CA THR A 241 -4.92 0.88 -0.92
C THR A 241 -5.99 0.64 0.14
N LEU A 242 -6.30 1.67 0.93
CA LEU A 242 -7.37 1.66 1.95
C LEU A 242 -8.77 1.46 1.37
N TRP A 243 -8.99 1.87 0.12
CA TRP A 243 -10.23 1.67 -0.62
C TRP A 243 -9.95 1.39 -2.09
N PHE A 244 -11.02 1.14 -2.83
CA PHE A 244 -10.94 0.92 -4.27
C PHE A 244 -10.66 2.23 -5.00
N ILE A 245 -9.65 2.23 -5.86
CA ILE A 245 -9.34 3.31 -6.78
C ILE A 245 -9.62 2.78 -8.19
N ASN A 246 -10.70 3.25 -8.81
CA ASN A 246 -11.06 2.87 -10.18
C ASN A 246 -10.47 3.85 -11.19
N ASP A 247 -9.17 4.11 -11.14
CA ASP A 247 -8.67 5.32 -11.79
C ASP A 247 -7.33 5.14 -12.52
N ALA A 248 -7.18 5.98 -13.55
CA ALA A 248 -5.92 6.27 -14.23
C ALA A 248 -4.83 6.73 -13.25
N GLY A 249 -5.19 7.32 -12.10
CA GLY A 249 -4.24 7.82 -11.10
C GLY A 249 -3.38 6.75 -10.38
N THR A 250 -3.76 5.47 -10.43
CA THR A 250 -2.94 4.37 -9.88
C THR A 250 -1.62 4.21 -10.64
N VAL A 251 -1.67 4.28 -11.97
CA VAL A 251 -0.50 4.08 -12.85
C VAL A 251 0.61 5.10 -12.56
N PRO A 252 0.38 6.43 -12.57
CA PRO A 252 1.44 7.40 -12.32
C PRO A 252 1.99 7.31 -10.89
N LEU A 253 1.16 6.97 -9.89
CA LEU A 253 1.63 6.79 -8.52
C LEU A 253 2.56 5.59 -8.39
N ILE A 254 2.15 4.42 -8.89
CA ILE A 254 2.96 3.19 -8.84
C ILE A 254 4.24 3.34 -9.65
N GLN A 255 4.15 3.94 -10.84
CA GLN A 255 5.31 4.23 -11.68
C GLN A 255 6.32 5.13 -10.94
N GLU A 256 5.85 6.24 -10.35
CA GLU A 256 6.72 7.15 -9.61
C GLU A 256 7.29 6.48 -8.35
N PHE A 257 6.49 5.71 -7.62
CA PHE A 257 6.92 4.98 -6.44
C PHE A 257 8.11 4.06 -6.75
N TYR A 258 8.00 3.22 -7.78
CA TYR A 258 9.11 2.32 -8.14
C TYR A 258 10.30 3.07 -8.73
N ARG A 259 10.08 4.15 -9.49
CA ARG A 259 11.17 5.00 -9.97
C ARG A 259 12.01 5.54 -8.82
N GLN A 260 11.34 5.99 -7.75
CA GLN A 260 11.99 6.49 -6.54
C GLN A 260 12.67 5.36 -5.75
N LEU A 261 12.00 4.21 -5.62
CA LEU A 261 12.50 3.07 -4.84
C LEU A 261 13.82 2.48 -5.37
N ARG A 262 14.09 2.60 -6.68
CA ARG A 262 15.39 2.16 -7.25
C ARG A 262 16.58 2.94 -6.72
N HIS A 263 16.37 4.15 -6.19
CA HIS A 263 17.46 4.90 -5.58
C HIS A 263 17.82 4.30 -4.23
N THR A 264 19.07 3.86 -4.09
CA THR A 264 19.58 3.13 -2.89
C THR A 264 19.44 3.90 -1.58
N HIS A 265 19.45 5.23 -1.64
CA HIS A 265 19.36 6.12 -0.47
C HIS A 265 17.93 6.55 -0.13
N ILE A 266 16.93 6.17 -0.93
CA ILE A 266 15.53 6.53 -0.70
C ILE A 266 14.83 5.38 0.03
N SER A 267 14.27 5.63 1.20
CA SER A 267 13.50 4.63 1.93
C SER A 267 12.19 4.29 1.22
N LYS A 268 11.57 3.15 1.53
CA LYS A 268 10.24 2.83 0.99
C LYS A 268 9.20 3.91 1.31
N ALA A 269 9.26 4.48 2.52
CA ALA A 269 8.35 5.55 2.94
C ALA A 269 8.57 6.83 2.14
N GLU A 270 9.82 7.23 1.93
CA GLU A 270 10.14 8.42 1.15
C GLU A 270 9.83 8.23 -0.35
N ALA A 271 10.00 7.01 -0.89
CA ALA A 271 9.59 6.69 -2.25
C ALA A 271 8.07 6.88 -2.44
N LEU A 272 7.26 6.38 -1.51
CA LEU A 272 5.80 6.55 -1.56
C LEU A 272 5.41 8.02 -1.39
N ARG A 273 6.03 8.72 -0.43
CA ARG A 273 5.81 10.15 -0.20
C ARG A 273 6.09 10.98 -1.45
N LYS A 274 7.22 10.74 -2.13
CA LYS A 274 7.56 11.44 -3.38
C LYS A 274 6.55 11.18 -4.50
N ALA A 275 6.02 9.96 -4.59
CA ALA A 275 4.95 9.64 -5.53
C ALA A 275 3.66 10.39 -5.20
N GLN A 276 3.25 10.43 -3.94
CA GLN A 276 2.05 11.15 -3.49
C GLN A 276 2.19 12.67 -3.70
N ILE A 277 3.35 13.26 -3.37
CA ILE A 277 3.62 14.69 -3.63
C ILE A 277 3.57 15.02 -5.12
N LYS A 278 4.08 14.13 -5.98
CA LYS A 278 3.99 14.32 -7.43
C LYS A 278 2.53 14.40 -7.89
N LEU A 279 1.66 13.54 -7.38
CA LEU A 279 0.23 13.57 -7.71
C LEU A 279 -0.47 14.80 -7.11
N ILE A 280 -0.13 15.21 -5.88
CA ILE A 280 -0.64 16.45 -5.27
C ILE A 280 -0.35 17.67 -6.15
N ALA A 281 0.81 17.70 -6.82
CA ALA A 281 1.20 18.78 -7.72
C ALA A 281 0.57 18.68 -9.13
N ASP A 282 -0.05 17.55 -9.47
CA ASP A 282 -0.68 17.31 -10.77
C ASP A 282 -2.17 17.65 -10.69
N LYS A 283 -2.64 18.53 -11.57
CA LYS A 283 -4.03 19.05 -11.55
C LYS A 283 -5.06 17.96 -11.81
N ASP A 284 -4.68 16.91 -12.51
CA ASP A 284 -5.58 15.80 -12.84
C ASP A 284 -5.66 14.78 -11.70
N TYR A 285 -4.72 14.82 -10.74
CA TYR A 285 -4.59 13.81 -9.67
C TYR A 285 -4.43 14.38 -8.26
N ASN A 286 -4.58 15.70 -8.08
CA ASN A 286 -4.29 16.37 -6.81
C ASN A 286 -5.24 16.01 -5.67
N HIS A 287 -6.44 15.49 -5.98
CA HIS A 287 -7.44 15.13 -4.99
C HIS A 287 -6.97 13.95 -4.12
N PRO A 288 -7.08 14.02 -2.78
CA PRO A 288 -6.58 12.97 -1.87
C PRO A 288 -7.23 11.61 -2.06
N ALA A 289 -8.44 11.54 -2.60
CA ALA A 289 -9.09 10.28 -3.00
C ALA A 289 -8.19 9.37 -3.88
N ILE A 290 -7.24 9.95 -4.61
CA ILE A 290 -6.40 9.26 -5.59
C ILE A 290 -5.08 8.80 -4.97
N TRP A 291 -4.38 9.70 -4.27
CA TRP A 291 -3.02 9.41 -3.79
C TRP A 291 -2.96 8.97 -2.33
N SER A 292 -3.87 9.45 -1.48
CA SER A 292 -3.89 9.13 -0.05
C SER A 292 -4.27 7.69 0.32
N PRO A 293 -5.01 6.90 -0.49
CA PRO A 293 -5.39 5.55 -0.10
C PRO A 293 -4.16 4.63 -0.03
N PHE A 294 -3.11 4.93 -0.79
CA PHE A 294 -1.86 4.17 -0.77
C PHE A 294 -1.14 4.36 0.57
N ILE A 295 -1.01 3.27 1.31
CA ILE A 295 -0.31 3.20 2.58
C ILE A 295 0.85 2.20 2.51
N LEU A 296 1.92 2.51 3.23
CA LEU A 296 3.03 1.60 3.46
C LEU A 296 2.86 0.93 4.83
N ILE A 297 2.93 -0.39 4.85
CA ILE A 297 2.77 -1.23 6.05
C ILE A 297 4.04 -2.03 6.30
N GLY A 298 4.48 -2.12 7.55
CA GLY A 298 5.64 -2.93 7.96
C GLY A 298 6.93 -2.13 7.92
N SER A 299 8.04 -2.75 7.48
CA SER A 299 9.34 -2.09 7.45
C SER A 299 9.34 -0.92 6.46
N TRP A 300 9.68 0.28 6.94
CA TRP A 300 9.56 1.51 6.15
C TRP A 300 10.88 1.97 5.52
N LEU A 301 11.98 1.28 5.83
CA LEU A 301 13.34 1.53 5.35
C LEU A 301 13.57 0.98 3.93
#